data_AF-A0A928W0P1-F1
#
_entry.id   AF-A0A928W0P1-F1
#
_cell.length_a   1.000
_cell.length_b   1.000
_cell.length_c   1.000
_cell.angle_alpha   90.00
_cell.angle_beta   90.00
_cell.angle_gamma   90.00
#
_symmetry.space_group_name_H-M   'P 1'
#
loop_
_entity.id
_entity.type
_entity.pdbx_description
1 polymer ?
#
loop_
_entity_poly.entity_id
_entity_poly.type
_entity_poly.pdbx_seq_one_letter_code
_entity_poly.pdbx_strand_id
1 'polypeptide(L)'
;MFDRAIAMTALCATATSTLAGIPVMLSASATAPTEFSDVKPDYWAYPYITSLAEEEILAGYPDGTFRPEKSIDRDEFAATIRQAFEEETVRQIPEASVFADVPDGNWAEPAIEEAYETGFMEAKEEQDRFFPHQEMTKLEAIAALTRGLELTASPTVAASQTPASTVAPNRRQPKKSKNRLAFPLASTVLLQPFAIPPANAQSNPAPTAQQGYNATAPTTNLGEYYEDAASIPDESIDEVAAATEAGLIANYPTRRILNPNEPLNRGSAAAMLYQTLVYLDRLPALPENENASEYIVAPE
;
A
#
# COMPACT_ATOMS: atom_id res chain seq x y z
N MET A 1 61.71 -66.06 47.52
CA MET A 1 61.95 -65.43 46.22
C MET A 1 60.62 -65.41 45.49
N PHE A 2 60.00 -64.23 45.48
CA PHE A 2 58.61 -64.04 45.10
C PHE A 2 58.50 -63.84 43.59
N ASP A 3 57.70 -64.69 42.94
CA ASP A 3 57.02 -64.31 41.70
C ASP A 3 55.71 -65.09 41.61
N ARG A 4 54.60 -64.46 42.02
CA ARG A 4 53.23 -64.97 41.78
C ARG A 4 52.24 -63.81 41.65
N ALA A 5 51.86 -63.59 40.40
CA ALA A 5 50.59 -63.09 39.85
C ALA A 5 49.50 -62.62 40.83
N ILE A 6 49.12 -61.35 40.69
CA ILE A 6 47.85 -60.79 41.17
C ILE A 6 46.87 -60.80 39.99
N ALA A 7 45.82 -61.59 40.11
CA ALA A 7 44.60 -61.43 39.33
C ALA A 7 43.65 -60.54 40.11
N MET A 8 43.26 -59.39 39.56
CA MET A 8 42.19 -58.57 40.10
C MET A 8 41.34 -58.06 38.93
N THR A 9 40.15 -58.62 38.84
CA THR A 9 39.05 -58.33 37.92
C THR A 9 38.62 -56.87 38.03
N ALA A 10 38.62 -56.15 36.90
CA ALA A 10 37.93 -54.88 36.75
C ALA A 10 36.83 -55.03 35.69
N LEU A 11 35.59 -54.89 36.14
CA LEU A 11 34.35 -54.89 35.37
C LEU A 11 34.28 -53.57 34.57
N CYS A 12 34.44 -53.63 33.25
CA CYS A 12 34.31 -52.46 32.37
C CYS A 12 32.86 -52.34 31.89
N ALA A 13 32.11 -51.40 32.45
CA ALA A 13 30.78 -51.03 31.97
C ALA A 13 30.92 -50.20 30.68
N THR A 14 30.42 -50.72 29.56
CA THR A 14 30.34 -49.98 28.30
C THR A 14 29.08 -49.12 28.28
N ALA A 15 29.24 -47.81 28.42
CA ALA A 15 28.18 -46.84 28.12
C ALA A 15 28.15 -46.59 26.62
N THR A 16 27.09 -47.05 25.94
CA THR A 16 26.81 -46.70 24.54
C THR A 16 26.06 -45.37 24.51
N SER A 17 26.78 -44.29 24.18
CA SER A 17 26.17 -42.99 23.90
C SER A 17 25.67 -42.96 22.46
N THR A 18 24.35 -43.02 22.25
CA THR A 18 23.71 -42.72 20.98
C THR A 18 23.66 -41.20 20.79
N LEU A 19 24.44 -40.65 19.85
CA LEU A 19 24.21 -39.31 19.31
C LEU A 19 22.92 -39.36 18.47
N ALA A 20 21.84 -38.79 18.98
CA ALA A 20 20.67 -38.47 18.17
C ALA A 20 21.05 -37.28 17.26
N GLY A 21 21.27 -37.55 15.98
CA GLY A 21 21.46 -36.50 14.98
C GLY A 21 20.17 -35.70 14.81
N ILE A 22 20.23 -34.40 15.05
CA ILE A 22 19.15 -33.47 14.68
C ILE A 22 19.20 -33.35 13.15
N PRO A 23 18.11 -33.64 12.41
CA PRO A 23 18.08 -33.35 10.98
C PRO A 23 18.12 -31.84 10.80
N VAL A 24 19.18 -31.34 10.17
CA VAL A 24 19.20 -30.01 9.58
C VAL A 24 18.18 -30.05 8.44
N MET A 25 17.01 -29.44 8.65
CA MET A 25 16.05 -29.22 7.57
C MET A 25 16.64 -28.14 6.67
N LEU A 26 17.12 -28.54 5.49
CA LEU A 26 17.52 -27.61 4.45
C LEU A 26 16.22 -27.02 3.87
N SER A 27 15.84 -25.81 4.29
CA SER A 27 14.78 -25.06 3.61
C SER A 27 15.24 -24.81 2.18
N ALA A 28 14.59 -25.45 1.21
CA ALA A 28 14.74 -25.09 -0.19
C ALA A 28 13.94 -23.81 -0.41
N SER A 29 14.62 -22.67 -0.61
CA SER A 29 13.98 -21.53 -1.26
C SER A 29 13.63 -21.96 -2.68
N ALA A 30 12.34 -22.10 -2.97
CA ALA A 30 11.88 -22.28 -4.34
C ALA A 30 12.10 -20.96 -5.08
N THR A 31 13.05 -20.92 -6.01
CA THR A 31 13.22 -19.80 -6.94
C THR A 31 11.94 -19.66 -7.74
N ALA A 32 11.33 -18.47 -7.75
CA ALA A 32 10.13 -18.22 -8.54
C ALA A 32 10.43 -18.50 -10.03
N PRO A 33 9.53 -19.15 -10.78
CA PRO A 33 9.72 -19.32 -12.20
C PRO A 33 9.74 -17.93 -12.87
N THR A 34 10.83 -17.62 -13.59
CA THR A 34 10.96 -16.40 -14.39
C THR A 34 10.18 -16.48 -15.71
N GLU A 35 9.70 -17.68 -16.07
CA GLU A 35 8.86 -17.93 -17.24
C GLU A 35 7.51 -18.54 -16.82
N PHE A 36 6.41 -17.93 -17.26
CA PHE A 36 5.06 -18.40 -16.98
C PHE A 36 4.48 -19.12 -18.19
N SER A 37 3.86 -20.28 -17.96
CA SER A 37 3.36 -21.14 -19.05
C SER A 37 2.25 -20.51 -19.91
N ASP A 38 1.54 -19.52 -19.37
CA ASP A 38 0.42 -18.81 -19.97
C ASP A 38 0.77 -17.39 -20.46
N VAL A 39 2.02 -16.94 -20.31
CA VAL A 39 2.50 -15.66 -20.84
C VAL A 39 3.41 -15.95 -22.03
N LYS A 40 2.89 -15.75 -23.24
CA LYS A 40 3.65 -16.04 -24.47
C LYS A 40 4.54 -14.86 -24.87
N PRO A 41 5.66 -15.08 -25.57
CA PRO A 41 6.55 -14.00 -26.01
C PRO A 41 5.89 -12.93 -26.88
N ASP A 42 4.78 -13.26 -27.56
CA ASP A 42 3.97 -12.35 -28.36
C ASP A 42 2.84 -11.66 -27.58
N TYR A 43 2.72 -11.95 -26.27
CA TYR A 43 1.80 -11.25 -25.39
C TYR A 43 2.29 -9.82 -25.13
N TRP A 44 1.39 -8.84 -25.23
CA TRP A 44 1.76 -7.41 -25.23
C TRP A 44 2.51 -6.97 -23.96
N ALA A 45 2.18 -7.56 -22.81
CA ALA A 45 2.83 -7.24 -21.53
C ALA A 45 3.93 -8.24 -21.15
N TYR A 46 4.32 -9.15 -22.06
CA TYR A 46 5.39 -10.11 -21.84
C TYR A 46 6.66 -9.45 -21.25
N PRO A 47 7.26 -8.40 -21.85
CA PRO A 47 8.51 -7.84 -21.32
C PRO A 47 8.34 -7.19 -19.94
N TYR A 48 7.16 -6.62 -19.64
CA TYR A 48 6.88 -6.07 -18.31
C TYR A 48 6.82 -7.19 -17.25
N ILE A 49 6.07 -8.25 -17.56
CA ILE A 49 5.85 -9.37 -16.65
C ILE A 49 7.16 -10.12 -16.38
N THR A 50 7.93 -10.45 -17.42
CA THR A 50 9.17 -11.22 -17.23
C THR A 50 10.21 -10.42 -16.49
N SER A 51 10.37 -9.13 -16.80
CA SER A 51 11.35 -8.28 -16.10
C SER A 51 11.01 -8.12 -14.63
N LEU A 52 9.73 -7.89 -14.29
CA LEU A 52 9.32 -7.81 -12.89
C LEU A 52 9.44 -9.15 -12.16
N ALA A 53 9.28 -10.27 -12.84
CA ALA A 53 9.49 -11.59 -12.25
C ALA A 53 10.97 -11.90 -12.02
N GLU A 54 11.86 -11.46 -12.93
CA GLU A 54 13.32 -11.57 -12.79
C GLU A 54 13.85 -10.78 -11.60
N GLU A 55 13.25 -9.62 -11.32
CA GLU A 55 13.55 -8.77 -10.16
C GLU A 55 12.84 -9.23 -8.89
N GLU A 56 12.17 -10.38 -8.91
CA GLU A 56 11.38 -10.94 -7.80
C GLU A 56 10.27 -9.99 -7.29
N ILE A 57 9.82 -9.04 -8.13
CA ILE A 57 8.74 -8.10 -7.83
C ILE A 57 7.36 -8.70 -8.07
N LEU A 58 7.24 -9.53 -9.11
CA LEU A 58 6.02 -10.26 -9.41
C LEU A 58 6.20 -11.76 -9.29
N ALA A 59 5.26 -12.38 -8.58
CA ALA A 59 5.12 -13.83 -8.52
C ALA A 59 3.87 -14.31 -9.26
N GLY A 60 4.01 -15.46 -9.91
CA GLY A 60 2.89 -16.22 -10.45
C GLY A 60 2.24 -17.14 -9.40
N TYR A 61 1.28 -17.92 -9.86
CA TYR A 61 0.62 -18.94 -9.06
C TYR A 61 1.48 -20.21 -8.93
N PRO A 62 1.26 -21.04 -7.88
CA PRO A 62 2.01 -22.28 -7.67
C PRO A 62 1.92 -23.31 -8.81
N ASP A 63 0.95 -23.15 -9.71
CA ASP A 63 0.78 -23.99 -10.90
C ASP A 63 1.67 -23.56 -12.08
N GLY A 64 2.51 -22.53 -11.91
CA GLY A 64 3.41 -22.01 -12.95
C GLY A 64 2.72 -21.07 -13.95
N THR A 65 1.58 -20.50 -13.59
CA THR A 65 0.85 -19.50 -14.39
C THR A 65 0.96 -18.09 -13.80
N PHE A 66 0.82 -17.06 -14.62
CA PHE A 66 0.70 -15.67 -14.15
C PHE A 66 -0.74 -15.16 -14.18
N ARG A 67 -1.56 -15.69 -15.10
CA ARG A 67 -2.95 -15.31 -15.37
C ARG A 67 -3.08 -13.83 -15.73
N PRO A 68 -2.41 -13.35 -16.79
CA PRO A 68 -2.35 -11.91 -17.10
C PRO A 68 -3.72 -11.28 -17.37
N GLU A 69 -4.69 -12.07 -17.86
CA GLU A 69 -6.05 -11.61 -18.15
C GLU A 69 -6.99 -11.66 -16.93
N LYS A 70 -6.56 -12.20 -15.79
CA LYS A 70 -7.36 -12.19 -14.56
C LYS A 70 -7.36 -10.78 -13.97
N SER A 71 -8.52 -10.29 -13.54
CA SER A 71 -8.62 -9.11 -12.68
C SER A 71 -7.72 -9.25 -11.46
N ILE A 72 -7.07 -8.16 -11.06
CA ILE A 72 -6.29 -8.09 -9.83
C ILE A 72 -7.18 -7.62 -8.68
N ASP A 73 -7.10 -8.32 -7.56
CA ASP A 73 -7.76 -7.90 -6.32
C ASP A 73 -6.91 -6.84 -5.61
N ARG A 74 -7.53 -6.04 -4.73
CA ARG A 74 -6.84 -4.97 -4.01
C ARG A 74 -5.71 -5.47 -3.12
N ASP A 75 -5.86 -6.64 -2.50
CA ASP A 75 -4.82 -7.27 -1.69
C ASP A 75 -3.63 -7.76 -2.53
N GLU A 76 -3.90 -8.35 -3.70
CA GLU A 76 -2.90 -8.72 -4.69
C GLU A 76 -2.11 -7.49 -5.15
N PHE A 77 -2.79 -6.37 -5.44
CA PHE A 77 -2.11 -5.14 -5.83
C PHE A 77 -1.26 -4.54 -4.70
N ALA A 78 -1.77 -4.51 -3.46
CA ALA A 78 -1.01 -4.07 -2.29
C ALA A 78 0.28 -4.90 -2.13
N ALA A 79 0.20 -6.22 -2.33
CA ALA A 79 1.38 -7.09 -2.29
C ALA A 79 2.40 -6.73 -3.38
N THR A 80 1.96 -6.37 -4.58
CA THR A 80 2.87 -5.92 -5.65
C THR A 80 3.51 -4.57 -5.35
N ILE A 81 2.78 -3.63 -4.73
CA ILE A 81 3.34 -2.36 -4.26
C ILE A 81 4.42 -2.62 -3.22
N ARG A 82 4.10 -3.37 -2.17
CA ARG A 82 5.06 -3.69 -1.10
C ARG A 82 6.34 -4.33 -1.63
N GLN A 83 6.22 -5.25 -2.58
CA GLN A 83 7.40 -5.88 -3.16
C GLN A 83 8.20 -4.92 -4.05
N ALA A 84 7.53 -3.99 -4.74
CA ALA A 84 8.19 -3.02 -5.59
C ALA A 84 8.82 -1.87 -4.79
N PHE A 85 8.22 -1.41 -3.71
CA PHE A 85 8.61 -0.21 -2.97
C PHE A 85 8.94 -0.58 -1.52
N GLU A 86 10.18 -1.01 -1.26
CA GLU A 86 10.73 -1.10 0.10
C GLU A 86 11.01 0.32 0.63
N GLU A 87 9.96 1.06 0.99
CA GLU A 87 10.05 2.48 1.40
C GLU A 87 9.99 2.69 2.94
N GLU A 88 10.39 3.88 3.40
CA GLU A 88 10.21 4.27 4.80
C GLU A 88 8.73 4.57 5.10
N THR A 89 8.16 3.91 6.10
CA THR A 89 6.74 4.03 6.50
C THR A 89 6.38 5.48 6.89
N VAL A 90 5.46 6.12 6.16
CA VAL A 90 5.07 7.53 6.35
C VAL A 90 4.01 7.70 7.46
N ARG A 91 3.11 6.73 7.62
CA ARG A 91 2.13 6.67 8.73
C ARG A 91 2.62 5.65 9.77
N GLN A 92 2.16 5.78 11.01
CA GLN A 92 2.46 4.86 12.10
C GLN A 92 1.14 4.29 12.59
N ILE A 93 0.92 2.99 12.42
CA ILE A 93 -0.27 2.29 12.94
C ILE A 93 0.00 1.62 14.31
N PRO A 94 -1.02 1.52 15.19
CA PRO A 94 -0.96 0.65 16.37
C PRO A 94 -0.75 -0.82 15.96
N GLU A 95 -0.10 -1.64 16.79
CA GLU A 95 0.25 -3.06 16.50
C GLU A 95 -0.95 -4.04 16.31
N ALA A 96 -2.14 -3.55 15.98
CA ALA A 96 -3.32 -4.36 15.69
C ALA A 96 -3.79 -4.09 14.27
N SER A 97 -4.39 -5.10 13.61
CA SER A 97 -4.97 -4.94 12.27
C SER A 97 -5.84 -3.68 12.20
N VAL A 98 -5.45 -2.81 11.27
CA VAL A 98 -6.08 -1.49 11.04
C VAL A 98 -7.49 -1.63 10.47
N PHE A 99 -7.75 -2.74 9.76
CA PHE A 99 -8.97 -2.93 8.99
C PHE A 99 -9.82 -4.07 9.54
N ALA A 100 -11.08 -3.79 9.81
CA ALA A 100 -12.02 -4.75 10.36
C ALA A 100 -12.27 -5.98 9.45
N ASP A 101 -12.02 -5.85 8.15
CA ASP A 101 -12.17 -6.91 7.15
C ASP A 101 -10.83 -7.55 6.74
N VAL A 102 -9.74 -7.26 7.45
CA VAL A 102 -8.43 -7.90 7.30
C VAL A 102 -8.09 -8.57 8.63
N PRO A 103 -8.42 -9.86 8.81
CA PRO A 103 -8.14 -10.55 10.07
C PRO A 103 -6.64 -10.83 10.25
N ASP A 104 -6.18 -10.86 11.50
CA ASP A 104 -4.81 -11.24 11.86
C ASP A 104 -4.37 -12.54 11.18
N GLY A 105 -3.17 -12.54 10.60
CA GLY A 105 -2.61 -13.69 9.89
C GLY A 105 -3.12 -13.85 8.46
N ASN A 106 -3.87 -12.88 7.93
CA ASN A 106 -4.11 -12.79 6.49
C ASN A 106 -2.77 -12.60 5.76
N TRP A 107 -2.53 -13.36 4.70
CA TRP A 107 -1.28 -13.32 3.94
C TRP A 107 -0.95 -11.92 3.40
N ALA A 108 -1.97 -11.12 3.07
CA ALA A 108 -1.82 -9.77 2.53
C ALA A 108 -1.85 -8.68 3.60
N GLU A 109 -2.12 -9.00 4.87
CA GLU A 109 -2.20 -8.01 5.96
C GLU A 109 -1.00 -7.06 5.98
N PRO A 110 0.28 -7.53 5.96
CA PRO A 110 1.41 -6.60 5.99
C PRO A 110 1.49 -5.73 4.73
N ALA A 111 1.09 -6.26 3.57
CA ALA A 111 1.09 -5.50 2.33
C ALA A 111 0.01 -4.42 2.31
N ILE A 112 -1.16 -4.74 2.83
CA ILE A 112 -2.28 -3.82 2.95
C ILE A 112 -1.93 -2.69 3.92
N GLU A 113 -1.36 -3.03 5.07
CA GLU A 113 -0.92 -2.07 6.07
C GLU A 113 0.17 -1.15 5.52
N GLU A 114 1.20 -1.71 4.89
CA GLU A 114 2.31 -0.93 4.35
C GLU A 114 1.88 -0.03 3.18
N ALA A 115 1.07 -0.54 2.25
CA ALA A 115 0.50 0.27 1.17
C ALA A 115 -0.42 1.38 1.70
N TYR A 116 -1.13 1.13 2.80
CA TYR A 116 -1.87 2.17 3.51
C TYR A 116 -0.93 3.15 4.21
N GLU A 117 0.12 2.70 4.88
CA GLU A 117 1.01 3.58 5.64
C GLU A 117 1.83 4.52 4.76
N THR A 118 2.29 4.00 3.62
CA THR A 118 3.06 4.73 2.60
C THR A 118 2.17 5.64 1.74
N GLY A 119 0.85 5.49 1.82
CA GLY A 119 -0.10 6.34 1.10
C GLY A 119 -0.36 5.95 -0.35
N PHE A 120 0.18 4.82 -0.79
CA PHE A 120 -0.19 4.22 -2.07
C PHE A 120 -1.67 3.81 -2.09
N MET A 121 -2.20 3.25 -1.00
CA MET A 121 -3.59 2.79 -0.97
C MET A 121 -4.38 3.43 0.16
N GLU A 122 -5.68 3.56 -0.07
CA GLU A 122 -6.63 4.11 0.90
C GLU A 122 -7.70 3.07 1.23
N ALA A 123 -8.28 3.20 2.42
CA ALA A 123 -9.49 2.49 2.80
C ALA A 123 -10.66 2.94 1.93
N LYS A 124 -11.62 2.05 1.65
CA LYS A 124 -12.88 2.45 1.03
C LYS A 124 -13.90 2.66 2.15
N GLU A 125 -14.54 3.83 2.19
CA GLU A 125 -15.59 4.24 3.15
C GLU A 125 -15.12 4.61 4.58
N GLU A 126 -16.02 5.24 5.35
CA GLU A 126 -15.80 5.77 6.71
C GLU A 126 -15.70 4.69 7.83
N GLN A 127 -15.43 3.42 7.50
CA GLN A 127 -15.59 2.30 8.43
C GLN A 127 -14.41 1.32 8.50
N ASP A 128 -13.16 1.80 8.47
CA ASP A 128 -11.98 0.95 8.73
C ASP A 128 -11.98 -0.35 7.91
N ARG A 129 -12.31 -0.26 6.61
CA ARG A 129 -12.39 -1.43 5.71
C ARG A 129 -11.55 -1.24 4.46
N PHE A 130 -10.82 -2.29 4.11
CA PHE A 130 -9.93 -2.29 2.96
C PHE A 130 -10.54 -2.95 1.72
N PHE A 131 -11.46 -3.90 1.90
CA PHE A 131 -12.03 -4.74 0.85
C PHE A 131 -10.97 -5.51 0.04
N PRO A 132 -10.20 -6.42 0.69
CA PRO A 132 -9.04 -7.07 0.08
C PRO A 132 -9.36 -7.82 -1.22
N HIS A 133 -10.47 -8.54 -1.26
CA HIS A 133 -10.88 -9.36 -2.42
C HIS A 133 -11.76 -8.61 -3.43
N GLN A 134 -11.85 -7.28 -3.34
CA GLN A 134 -12.53 -6.50 -4.35
C GLN A 134 -11.59 -6.30 -5.54
N GLU A 135 -12.10 -6.54 -6.75
CA GLU A 135 -11.38 -6.22 -7.99
C GLU A 135 -11.06 -4.73 -8.03
N MET A 136 -9.81 -4.41 -8.39
CA MET A 136 -9.36 -3.03 -8.49
C MET A 136 -9.64 -2.49 -9.90
N THR A 137 -10.14 -1.26 -10.02
CA THR A 137 -10.29 -0.61 -11.34
C THR A 137 -8.97 -0.02 -11.81
N LYS A 138 -8.86 0.26 -13.11
CA LYS A 138 -7.68 0.92 -13.67
C LYS A 138 -7.45 2.30 -13.06
N LEU A 139 -8.52 3.09 -12.86
CA LEU A 139 -8.42 4.40 -12.23
C LEU A 139 -7.90 4.32 -10.80
N GLU A 140 -8.36 3.34 -10.02
CA GLU A 140 -7.91 3.14 -8.64
C GLU A 140 -6.41 2.82 -8.57
N ALA A 141 -5.89 2.04 -9.52
CA ALA A 141 -4.46 1.75 -9.61
C ALA A 141 -3.63 2.98 -9.99
N ILE A 142 -4.12 3.80 -10.94
CA ILE A 142 -3.49 5.06 -11.33
C ILE A 142 -3.39 5.97 -10.11
N ALA A 143 -4.53 6.20 -9.44
CA ALA A 143 -4.62 7.02 -8.26
C ALA A 143 -3.68 6.53 -7.15
N ALA A 144 -3.60 5.21 -6.95
CA ALA A 144 -2.74 4.60 -5.95
C ALA A 144 -1.25 4.89 -6.21
N LEU A 145 -0.79 4.65 -7.44
CA LEU A 145 0.60 4.91 -7.82
C LEU A 145 0.92 6.40 -7.77
N THR A 146 0.05 7.28 -8.26
CA THR A 146 0.32 8.72 -8.25
C THR A 146 0.41 9.29 -6.84
N ARG A 147 -0.45 8.80 -5.92
CA ARG A 147 -0.44 9.23 -4.52
C ARG A 147 0.80 8.73 -3.79
N GLY A 148 1.12 7.44 -3.95
CA GLY A 148 2.31 6.85 -3.33
C GLY A 148 3.61 7.52 -3.78
N LEU A 149 3.69 7.89 -5.06
CA LEU A 149 4.83 8.61 -5.63
C LEU A 149 4.81 10.13 -5.34
N GLU A 150 3.80 10.63 -4.64
CA GLU A 150 3.54 12.06 -4.42
C GLU A 150 3.59 12.90 -5.71
N LEU A 151 3.17 12.32 -6.84
CA LEU A 151 3.01 13.08 -8.07
C LEU A 151 1.96 14.14 -7.83
N THR A 152 2.20 15.35 -8.34
CA THR A 152 1.41 16.54 -7.97
C THR A 152 0.00 16.51 -8.55
N ALA A 153 -0.85 15.69 -7.93
CA ALA A 153 -2.28 15.86 -7.82
C ALA A 153 -2.54 16.38 -6.41
N SER A 154 -3.27 17.48 -6.28
CA SER A 154 -3.62 17.99 -4.95
C SER A 154 -4.34 16.89 -4.19
N PRO A 155 -4.04 16.61 -2.91
CA PRO A 155 -4.80 15.62 -2.16
C PRO A 155 -6.23 16.13 -2.02
N THR A 156 -7.15 15.57 -2.83
CA THR A 156 -8.59 15.69 -2.58
C THR A 156 -8.92 14.77 -1.43
N VAL A 157 -8.53 15.17 -0.22
CA VAL A 157 -9.17 14.66 0.98
C VAL A 157 -10.64 15.01 0.82
N ALA A 158 -11.47 13.97 0.68
CA ALA A 158 -12.91 14.08 0.67
C ALA A 158 -13.35 15.05 1.78
N ALA A 159 -13.71 16.26 1.39
CA ALA A 159 -14.38 17.17 2.28
C ALA A 159 -15.74 16.54 2.56
N SER A 160 -15.84 15.85 3.70
CA SER A 160 -17.11 15.44 4.29
C SER A 160 -18.04 16.65 4.25
N GLN A 161 -18.98 16.64 3.31
CA GLN A 161 -20.07 17.59 3.29
C GLN A 161 -20.86 17.33 4.56
N THR A 162 -20.62 18.15 5.58
CA THR A 162 -21.53 18.27 6.71
C THR A 162 -22.78 18.95 6.17
N PRO A 163 -23.96 18.29 6.07
CA PRO A 163 -25.18 19.04 5.89
C PRO A 163 -25.37 19.90 7.14
N ALA A 164 -25.42 21.20 6.92
CA ALA A 164 -25.73 22.19 7.93
C ALA A 164 -26.98 21.79 8.75
N SER A 165 -26.76 21.24 9.95
CA SER A 165 -27.81 21.15 10.95
C SER A 165 -28.08 22.55 11.47
N THR A 166 -29.07 23.19 10.85
CA THR A 166 -29.77 24.34 11.41
C THR A 166 -30.38 23.91 12.75
N VAL A 167 -29.68 24.20 13.84
CA VAL A 167 -30.23 24.11 15.19
C VAL A 167 -31.24 25.24 15.36
N ALA A 168 -32.50 24.96 15.04
CA ALA A 168 -33.63 25.77 15.49
C ALA A 168 -33.76 25.60 17.02
N PRO A 169 -33.76 26.67 17.83
CA PRO A 169 -33.96 26.53 19.27
C PRO A 169 -35.43 26.19 19.55
N ASN A 170 -35.68 24.92 19.85
CA ASN A 170 -36.97 24.43 20.31
C ASN A 170 -37.23 24.96 21.74
N ARG A 171 -37.99 26.06 21.83
CA ARG A 171 -38.40 26.71 23.08
C ARG A 171 -39.43 25.84 23.81
N ARG A 172 -38.97 24.91 24.65
CA ARG A 172 -39.82 24.20 25.61
C ARG A 172 -40.08 25.08 26.84
N GLN A 173 -41.35 25.38 27.12
CA GLN A 173 -41.78 26.01 28.36
C GLN A 173 -41.74 25.02 29.54
N PRO A 174 -41.21 25.39 30.71
CA PRO A 174 -41.43 24.62 31.94
C PRO A 174 -42.74 25.03 32.63
N LYS A 175 -43.59 24.02 32.91
CA LYS A 175 -44.80 24.14 33.74
C LYS A 175 -44.43 24.33 35.22
N LYS A 176 -45.18 25.21 35.90
CA LYS A 176 -45.15 25.51 37.34
C LYS A 176 -45.29 24.27 38.22
N SER A 177 -44.42 24.14 39.23
CA SER A 177 -44.78 23.50 40.51
C SER A 177 -44.34 24.42 41.67
N LYS A 178 -45.16 24.48 42.73
CA LYS A 178 -44.99 25.33 43.92
C LYS A 178 -44.67 24.45 45.13
N ASN A 179 -43.63 24.82 45.90
CA ASN A 179 -43.51 24.83 47.37
C ASN A 179 -42.01 24.80 47.76
N ARG A 180 -41.45 25.92 48.25
CA ARG A 180 -41.18 26.29 49.67
C ARG A 180 -40.15 25.41 50.39
N LEU A 181 -38.95 25.94 50.70
CA LEU A 181 -38.56 26.53 52.01
C LEU A 181 -37.08 27.01 51.98
N ALA A 182 -36.72 27.89 52.92
CA ALA A 182 -35.56 28.78 52.94
C ALA A 182 -34.26 28.22 53.59
N PHE A 183 -33.11 28.72 53.08
CA PHE A 183 -31.80 29.18 53.65
C PHE A 183 -31.34 28.77 55.10
N PRO A 184 -30.05 28.94 55.54
CA PRO A 184 -28.89 29.66 54.95
C PRO A 184 -27.45 29.08 55.14
N LEU A 185 -26.47 29.79 54.51
CA LEU A 185 -25.11 30.18 54.95
C LEU A 185 -23.92 29.18 55.10
N ALA A 186 -22.82 29.64 54.49
CA ALA A 186 -21.41 29.53 54.87
C ALA A 186 -20.60 28.29 54.41
N SER A 187 -19.80 28.47 53.35
CA SER A 187 -18.33 28.46 53.49
C SER A 187 -17.67 29.09 52.27
N THR A 188 -16.95 30.17 52.55
CA THR A 188 -15.97 30.82 51.69
C THR A 188 -14.86 29.84 51.32
N VAL A 189 -14.71 29.52 50.03
CA VAL A 189 -13.42 29.07 49.49
C VAL A 189 -12.93 30.13 48.52
N LEU A 190 -11.75 30.62 48.85
CA LEU A 190 -11.01 31.66 48.16
C LEU A 190 -10.70 31.27 46.72
N LEU A 191 -10.96 32.23 45.85
CA LEU A 191 -10.44 32.38 44.51
C LEU A 191 -8.90 32.44 44.57
N GLN A 192 -8.20 31.57 43.84
CA GLN A 192 -6.86 31.86 43.35
C GLN A 192 -6.76 31.47 41.87
N PRO A 193 -6.31 32.38 40.99
CA PRO A 193 -6.03 32.06 39.59
C PRO A 193 -4.66 31.40 39.48
N PHE A 194 -4.60 30.19 38.93
CA PHE A 194 -3.34 29.65 38.43
C PHE A 194 -3.10 30.22 37.03
N ALA A 195 -2.13 31.14 36.96
CA ALA A 195 -1.51 31.58 35.73
C ALA A 195 -0.74 30.42 35.10
N ILE A 196 -0.93 30.26 33.80
CA ILE A 196 -0.21 29.36 32.91
C ILE A 196 1.21 29.92 32.72
N PRO A 197 2.29 29.20 33.07
CA PRO A 197 3.60 29.48 32.51
C PRO A 197 3.70 28.85 31.11
N PRO A 198 4.05 29.60 30.05
CA PRO A 198 4.50 29.00 28.81
C PRO A 198 5.94 28.51 29.02
N ALA A 199 6.21 27.24 28.81
CA ALA A 199 7.58 26.72 28.85
C ALA A 199 7.79 25.67 27.76
N ASN A 200 8.35 26.18 26.67
CA ASN A 200 9.32 25.55 25.79
C ASN A 200 8.92 24.23 25.15
N ALA A 201 8.13 24.35 24.08
CA ALA A 201 8.35 23.54 22.90
C ALA A 201 9.81 23.73 22.46
N GLN A 202 10.63 22.72 22.75
CA GLN A 202 11.96 22.63 22.18
C GLN A 202 11.75 22.33 20.70
N SER A 203 11.84 23.38 19.90
CA SER A 203 11.93 23.31 18.45
C SER A 203 13.18 22.51 18.09
N ASN A 204 13.03 21.20 17.93
CA ASN A 204 13.88 20.51 16.98
C ASN A 204 13.52 21.08 15.60
N PRO A 205 14.51 21.52 14.81
CA PRO A 205 14.21 22.02 13.48
C PRO A 205 13.48 20.91 12.75
N ALA A 206 12.37 21.29 12.10
CA ALA A 206 11.81 20.50 11.02
C ALA A 206 12.97 19.99 10.15
N PRO A 207 12.97 18.70 9.74
CA PRO A 207 13.95 18.26 8.77
C PRO A 207 13.89 19.26 7.61
N THR A 208 15.07 19.80 7.30
CA THR A 208 15.24 20.88 6.35
C THR A 208 14.73 20.39 5.01
N ALA A 209 13.50 20.78 4.68
CA ALA A 209 12.93 20.68 3.37
C ALA A 209 13.77 21.58 2.45
N GLN A 210 14.79 21.01 1.83
CA GLN A 210 15.49 21.59 0.70
C GLN A 210 15.99 20.49 -0.24
N GLN A 211 15.19 20.16 -1.24
CA GLN A 211 15.51 20.52 -2.62
C GLN A 211 14.24 20.46 -3.47
N GLY A 212 14.07 21.48 -4.30
CA GLY A 212 12.77 21.89 -4.82
C GLY A 212 12.23 21.00 -5.93
N TYR A 213 10.94 20.71 -5.83
CA TYR A 213 10.08 20.49 -6.99
C TYR A 213 9.24 21.76 -7.14
N ASN A 214 9.59 22.58 -8.13
CA ASN A 214 8.68 23.63 -8.61
C ASN A 214 7.53 22.92 -9.33
N ALA A 215 6.55 22.44 -8.58
CA ALA A 215 5.38 21.76 -9.14
C ALA A 215 4.47 22.79 -9.80
N THR A 216 4.39 22.73 -11.13
CA THR A 216 3.27 23.29 -11.87
C THR A 216 2.22 22.19 -11.90
N ALA A 217 0.99 22.45 -11.43
CA ALA A 217 -0.10 21.48 -11.57
C ALA A 217 -0.21 21.03 -13.04
N PRO A 218 -0.46 19.74 -13.33
CA PRO A 218 -0.51 19.26 -14.69
C PRO A 218 -1.62 20.02 -15.44
N THR A 219 -1.22 20.89 -16.38
CA THR A 219 -2.15 21.59 -17.29
C THR A 219 -2.58 20.70 -18.46
N THR A 220 -2.32 19.40 -18.36
CA THR A 220 -2.47 18.45 -19.45
C THR A 220 -3.93 18.28 -19.86
N ASN A 221 -4.17 18.52 -21.15
CA ASN A 221 -5.45 18.23 -21.79
C ASN A 221 -5.55 16.73 -22.07
N LEU A 222 -6.20 16.00 -21.17
CA LEU A 222 -6.36 14.54 -21.27
C LEU A 222 -7.02 14.07 -22.58
N GLY A 223 -7.81 14.93 -23.25
CA GLY A 223 -8.42 14.60 -24.55
C GLY A 223 -7.43 14.45 -25.70
N GLU A 224 -6.19 14.90 -25.54
CA GLU A 224 -5.12 14.65 -26.52
C GLU A 224 -4.62 13.20 -26.45
N TYR A 225 -4.61 12.64 -25.24
CA TYR A 225 -4.11 11.30 -24.92
C TYR A 225 -5.18 10.23 -24.99
N TYR A 226 -6.40 10.53 -24.50
CA TYR A 226 -7.48 9.56 -24.34
C TYR A 226 -8.74 9.96 -25.11
N GLU A 227 -9.23 9.06 -25.95
CA GLU A 227 -10.48 9.20 -26.70
C GLU A 227 -11.71 9.13 -25.77
N ASP A 228 -11.59 8.41 -24.66
CA ASP A 228 -12.59 8.26 -23.62
C ASP A 228 -12.33 9.17 -22.40
N ALA A 229 -11.57 10.26 -22.57
CA ALA A 229 -11.23 11.19 -21.48
C ALA A 229 -12.47 11.72 -20.72
N ALA A 230 -13.64 11.80 -21.38
CA ALA A 230 -14.89 12.20 -20.76
C ALA A 230 -15.45 11.17 -19.74
N SER A 231 -14.90 9.96 -19.70
CA SER A 231 -15.26 8.91 -18.73
C SER A 231 -14.43 8.99 -17.45
N ILE A 232 -13.42 9.88 -17.41
CA ILE A 232 -12.57 10.12 -16.23
C ILE A 232 -13.35 11.05 -15.29
N PRO A 233 -13.55 10.67 -14.02
CA PRO A 233 -14.18 11.54 -13.02
C PRO A 233 -13.40 12.85 -12.84
N ASP A 234 -14.11 13.96 -12.64
CA ASP A 234 -13.51 15.29 -12.49
C ASP A 234 -12.48 15.33 -11.36
N GLU A 235 -12.74 14.62 -10.26
CA GLU A 235 -11.87 14.50 -9.09
C GLU A 235 -10.56 13.75 -9.34
N SER A 236 -10.45 12.98 -10.41
CA SER A 236 -9.27 12.17 -10.74
C SER A 236 -8.50 12.70 -11.97
N ILE A 237 -8.91 13.84 -12.53
CA ILE A 237 -8.24 14.44 -13.69
C ILE A 237 -6.77 14.70 -13.38
N ASP A 238 -6.46 15.29 -12.22
CA ASP A 238 -5.09 15.63 -11.84
C ASP A 238 -4.21 14.38 -11.70
N GLU A 239 -4.75 13.30 -11.11
CA GLU A 239 -4.04 12.03 -10.93
C GLU A 239 -3.75 11.38 -12.29
N VAL A 240 -4.75 11.28 -13.16
CA VAL A 240 -4.55 10.70 -14.50
C VAL A 240 -3.59 11.56 -15.32
N ALA A 241 -3.68 12.89 -15.23
CA ALA A 241 -2.79 13.80 -15.92
C ALA A 241 -1.35 13.64 -15.44
N ALA A 242 -1.13 13.60 -14.12
CA ALA A 242 0.20 13.38 -13.54
C ALA A 242 0.78 12.01 -13.93
N ALA A 243 -0.01 10.93 -13.88
CA ALA A 243 0.42 9.61 -14.32
C ALA A 243 0.76 9.57 -15.82
N THR A 244 -0.01 10.29 -16.64
CA THR A 244 0.22 10.40 -18.08
C THR A 244 1.52 11.16 -18.37
N GLU A 245 1.73 12.30 -17.73
CA GLU A 245 2.95 13.09 -17.87
C GLU A 245 4.20 12.33 -17.39
N ALA A 246 4.06 11.53 -16.33
CA ALA A 246 5.10 10.66 -15.81
C ALA A 246 5.30 9.37 -16.63
N GLY A 247 4.48 9.11 -17.65
CA GLY A 247 4.60 7.92 -18.50
C GLY A 247 4.23 6.60 -17.79
N LEU A 248 3.45 6.66 -16.70
CA LEU A 248 3.12 5.49 -15.88
C LEU A 248 2.09 4.55 -16.52
N ILE A 249 1.35 5.04 -17.51
CA ILE A 249 0.17 4.35 -18.05
C ILE A 249 0.55 3.60 -19.32
N ALA A 250 0.22 2.30 -19.36
CA ALA A 250 0.26 1.50 -20.58
C ALA A 250 -1.15 1.00 -20.93
N ASN A 251 -1.62 1.32 -22.13
CA ASN A 251 -2.98 1.06 -22.59
C ASN A 251 -3.00 0.02 -23.72
N TYR A 252 -3.58 -1.14 -23.45
CA TYR A 252 -3.79 -2.21 -24.42
C TYR A 252 -5.28 -2.53 -24.55
N PRO A 253 -5.78 -2.88 -25.76
CA PRO A 253 -5.08 -2.94 -27.05
C PRO A 253 -4.93 -1.59 -27.75
N THR A 254 -5.60 -0.55 -27.28
CA THR A 254 -5.60 0.77 -27.91
C THR A 254 -4.94 1.77 -26.98
N ARG A 255 -3.76 2.29 -27.37
CA ARG A 255 -2.99 3.29 -26.61
C ARG A 255 -3.84 4.46 -26.10
N ARG A 256 -4.79 4.91 -26.91
CA ARG A 256 -5.62 6.10 -26.66
C ARG A 256 -6.96 5.81 -25.96
N ILE A 257 -7.16 4.62 -25.39
CA ILE A 257 -8.36 4.30 -24.61
C ILE A 257 -7.93 3.92 -23.20
N LEU A 258 -8.38 4.71 -22.21
CA LEU A 258 -8.05 4.47 -20.82
C LEU A 258 -8.90 3.36 -20.21
N ASN A 259 -10.22 3.42 -20.36
CA ASN A 259 -11.21 2.60 -19.65
C ASN A 259 -11.09 2.70 -18.11
N PRO A 260 -11.30 3.89 -17.51
CA PRO A 260 -11.01 4.14 -16.09
C PRO A 260 -11.80 3.24 -15.12
N ASN A 261 -13.01 2.83 -15.50
CA ASN A 261 -13.92 2.06 -14.64
C ASN A 261 -13.85 0.54 -14.87
N GLU A 262 -13.04 0.07 -15.83
CA GLU A 262 -12.89 -1.37 -16.04
C GLU A 262 -11.99 -2.00 -14.97
N PRO A 263 -12.26 -3.26 -14.56
CA PRO A 263 -11.34 -4.02 -13.73
C PRO A 263 -9.95 -4.08 -14.35
N LEU A 264 -8.93 -3.78 -13.56
CA LEU A 264 -7.54 -3.89 -13.95
C LEU A 264 -7.15 -5.38 -13.96
N ASN A 265 -6.62 -5.86 -15.08
CA ASN A 265 -6.05 -7.19 -15.14
C ASN A 265 -4.57 -7.21 -14.68
N ARG A 266 -4.06 -8.38 -14.31
CA ARG A 266 -2.69 -8.55 -13.80
C ARG A 266 -1.61 -8.14 -14.82
N GLY A 267 -1.85 -8.31 -16.12
CA GLY A 267 -0.91 -7.88 -17.16
C GLY A 267 -0.78 -6.35 -17.26
N SER A 268 -1.90 -5.62 -17.21
CA SER A 268 -1.92 -4.16 -17.17
C SER A 268 -1.36 -3.62 -15.86
N ALA A 269 -1.64 -4.27 -14.73
CA ALA A 269 -1.03 -3.92 -13.45
C ALA A 269 0.51 -4.06 -13.49
N ALA A 270 1.01 -5.15 -14.07
CA ALA A 270 2.45 -5.35 -14.28
C ALA A 270 3.06 -4.26 -15.17
N ALA A 271 2.39 -3.90 -16.27
CA ALA A 271 2.86 -2.83 -17.15
C ALA A 271 2.97 -1.48 -16.42
N MET A 272 1.94 -1.11 -15.64
CA MET A 272 1.96 0.13 -14.86
C MET A 272 3.06 0.13 -13.79
N LEU A 273 3.20 -0.98 -13.05
CA LEU A 273 4.24 -1.10 -12.02
C LEU A 273 5.65 -1.02 -12.62
N TYR A 274 5.87 -1.67 -13.77
CA TYR A 274 7.12 -1.57 -14.51
C TYR A 274 7.41 -0.12 -14.93
N GLN A 275 6.43 0.57 -15.53
CA GLN A 275 6.60 1.98 -15.91
C GLN A 275 6.88 2.88 -14.71
N THR A 276 6.27 2.61 -13.55
CA THR A 276 6.60 3.32 -12.31
C THR A 276 8.05 3.11 -11.90
N LEU A 277 8.57 1.89 -11.98
CA LEU A 277 9.98 1.63 -11.66
C LEU A 277 10.94 2.22 -12.70
N VAL A 278 10.52 2.33 -13.97
CA VAL A 278 11.26 3.09 -14.99
C VAL A 278 11.29 4.57 -14.66
N TYR A 279 10.15 5.16 -14.28
CA TYR A 279 10.05 6.57 -13.87
C TYR A 279 10.99 6.89 -12.69
N LEU A 280 11.15 5.96 -11.76
CA LEU A 280 12.05 6.08 -10.61
C LEU A 280 13.52 5.73 -10.92
N ASP A 281 13.86 5.44 -12.17
CA ASP A 281 15.21 5.02 -12.61
C ASP A 281 15.69 3.73 -11.90
N ARG A 282 14.74 2.86 -11.53
CA ARG A 282 14.98 1.55 -10.89
C ARG A 282 14.94 0.39 -11.87
N LEU A 283 14.29 0.57 -13.02
CA LEU A 283 14.33 -0.37 -14.15
C LEU A 283 14.63 0.37 -15.46
N PRO A 284 15.27 -0.29 -16.44
CA PRO A 284 15.53 0.33 -17.74
C PRO A 284 14.22 0.53 -18.52
N ALA A 285 14.12 1.63 -19.27
CA ALA A 285 13.04 1.78 -20.24
C ALA A 285 13.08 0.67 -21.30
N LEU A 286 11.91 0.24 -21.77
CA LEU A 286 11.86 -0.70 -22.89
C LEU A 286 12.44 -0.07 -24.16
N PRO A 287 13.17 -0.84 -24.99
CA PRO A 287 13.61 -0.36 -26.30
C PRO A 287 12.42 0.08 -27.17
N GLU A 288 12.59 1.17 -27.94
CA GLU A 288 11.53 1.70 -28.82
C GLU A 288 11.05 0.70 -29.89
N ASN A 289 11.84 -0.32 -30.19
CA ASN A 289 11.52 -1.37 -31.15
C ASN A 289 10.76 -2.55 -30.53
N GLU A 290 10.49 -2.52 -29.22
CA GLU A 290 9.62 -3.51 -28.57
C GLU A 290 8.15 -3.15 -28.79
N ASN A 291 7.34 -4.09 -29.26
CA ASN A 291 5.90 -3.84 -29.50
C ASN A 291 5.18 -3.34 -28.23
N ALA A 292 5.66 -3.73 -27.05
CA ALA A 292 5.09 -3.32 -25.77
C ALA A 292 5.20 -1.80 -25.54
N SER A 293 6.23 -1.13 -26.06
CA SER A 293 6.44 0.31 -25.88
C SER A 293 5.41 1.17 -26.63
N GLU A 294 4.78 0.62 -27.68
CA GLU A 294 3.72 1.31 -28.43
C GLU A 294 2.49 1.62 -27.57
N TYR A 295 2.31 0.90 -26.46
CA TYR A 295 1.18 1.06 -25.55
C TYR A 295 1.42 2.08 -24.43
N ILE A 296 2.65 2.58 -24.27
CA ILE A 296 3.01 3.55 -23.23
C ILE A 296 2.42 4.92 -23.59
N VAL A 297 1.67 5.51 -22.66
CA VAL A 297 1.06 6.82 -22.80
C VAL A 297 1.91 7.85 -22.06
N ALA A 298 2.60 8.68 -22.83
CA ALA A 298 3.48 9.74 -22.37
C ALA A 298 3.46 10.91 -23.38
N PRO A 299 3.81 12.14 -22.97
CA PRO A 299 4.08 13.25 -23.88
C PRO A 299 5.18 12.88 -24.89
N GLU A 300 5.07 13.41 -26.12
CA GLU A 300 6.12 13.31 -27.15
C GLU A 300 7.35 14.19 -26.85
#